data_AF-A0A960Z007-F1
#
_entry.id   AF-A0A960Z007-F1
#
_cell.length_a   1.000
_cell.length_b   1.000
_cell.length_c   1.000
_cell.angle_alpha   90.00
_cell.angle_beta   90.00
_cell.angle_gamma   90.00
#
_symmetry.space_group_name_H-M   'P 1'
#
loop_
_entity.id
_entity.type
_entity.pdbx_description
1 polymer ?
#
loop_
_entity_poly.entity_id
_entity_poly.type
_entity_poly.pdbx_seq_one_letter_code
_entity_poly.pdbx_strand_id
1 'polypeptide(L)' 'MDTKLWDKLFKELKNDKDLFEKVKEIVSNHFKEEYEYLVGNFSGNNQAKSAKNGSFVKNNEVIDYLSK' A
#
# COMPACT_ATOMS: atom_id res chain seq x y z
N MET A 1 10.41 -11.24 -3.76
CA MET A 1 10.00 -10.22 -4.75
C MET A 1 11.07 -9.14 -4.73
N ASP A 2 11.70 -8.82 -5.88
CA ASP A 2 12.85 -7.90 -5.92
C ASP A 2 12.38 -6.44 -5.90
N THR A 3 12.70 -5.71 -4.83
CA THR A 3 12.28 -4.32 -4.64
C THR A 3 12.92 -3.36 -5.64
N LYS A 4 14.10 -3.71 -6.18
CA LYS A 4 14.80 -2.89 -7.18
C LYS A 4 14.09 -2.88 -8.53
N LEU A 5 13.41 -3.98 -8.88
CA LEU A 5 12.62 -4.09 -10.10
C LEU A 5 11.42 -3.13 -10.05
N TRP A 6 10.71 -3.10 -8.92
CA TRP A 6 9.60 -2.19 -8.68
C TRP A 6 10.04 -0.73 -8.67
N ASP A 7 11.14 -0.40 -8.01
CA ASP A 7 11.67 0.98 -8.02
C ASP A 7 12.02 1.47 -9.42
N LYS A 8 12.60 0.61 -10.27
CA LYS A 8 12.89 0.93 -11.66
C LYS A 8 11.60 1.13 -12.46
N LEU A 9 10.63 0.21 -12.30
CA LEU A 9 9.33 0.29 -12.96
C LEU A 9 8.60 1.59 -12.60
N PHE A 10 8.52 1.94 -11.32
CA PHE A 10 7.87 3.18 -10.87
C PHE A 10 8.61 4.44 -11.33
N LYS A 11 9.94 4.41 -11.45
CA LYS A 11 10.72 5.52 -12.03
C LYS A 11 10.42 5.73 -13.52
N GLU A 12 10.35 4.65 -14.29
CA GLU A 12 10.03 4.71 -15.71
C GLU A 12 8.57 5.14 -15.92
N LEU A 13 7.64 4.61 -15.11
CA LEU A 13 6.24 5.01 -15.11
C LEU A 13 6.03 6.48 -14.74
N LYS A 14 6.83 7.05 -13.83
CA LYS A 14 6.69 8.46 -13.41
C LYS A 14 6.87 9.45 -14.56
N ASN A 15 7.58 9.06 -15.63
CA ASN A 15 7.74 9.89 -16.82
C ASN A 15 6.46 9.96 -17.67
N ASP A 16 5.54 9.01 -17.50
CA ASP A 16 4.21 8.97 -18.11
C ASP A 16 3.14 9.04 -17.02
N LYS A 17 2.68 10.26 -16.75
CA LYS A 17 1.73 10.56 -15.66
C LYS A 17 0.43 9.77 -15.78
N ASP A 18 -0.07 9.56 -16.99
CA ASP A 18 -1.34 8.86 -17.21
C ASP A 18 -1.19 7.35 -16.98
N LEU A 19 -0.07 6.78 -17.43
CA LEU A 19 0.25 5.39 -17.15
C LEU A 19 0.53 5.15 -15.66
N PHE A 20 1.20 6.10 -14.99
CA PHE A 20 1.46 6.04 -13.56
C PHE A 20 0.18 6.00 -12.73
N GLU A 21 -0.79 6.88 -13.02
CA GLU A 21 -2.05 6.89 -12.28
C GLU A 21 -2.88 5.63 -12.53
N LYS A 22 -2.88 5.08 -13.76
CA LYS A 22 -3.53 3.79 -14.05
C LYS A 22 -2.91 2.63 -13.28
N VAL A 23 -1.58 2.53 -13.27
CA VAL A 23 -0.88 1.47 -12.53
C VAL A 23 -1.13 1.61 -11.03
N LYS A 24 -1.08 2.84 -10.52
CA LYS A 24 -1.37 3.13 -9.12
C LYS A 24 -2.80 2.76 -8.74
N GLU A 25 -3.77 3.00 -9.61
CA GLU A 25 -5.17 2.60 -9.40
C GLU A 25 -5.33 1.07 -9.38
N ILE A 26 -4.76 0.36 -10.37
CA ILE A 26 -4.80 -1.11 -10.45
C ILE A 26 -4.19 -1.73 -9.19
N VAL A 27 -2.99 -1.27 -8.82
CA VAL A 27 -2.26 -1.76 -7.65
C VAL A 27 -3.04 -1.42 -6.37
N SER A 28 -3.60 -0.22 -6.26
CA SER A 28 -4.40 0.16 -5.10
C SER A 28 -5.67 -0.69 -4.97
N ASN A 29 -6.33 -1.03 -6.08
CA ASN A 29 -7.54 -1.86 -6.06
C ASN A 29 -7.21 -3.30 -5.69
N HIS A 30 -6.13 -3.85 -6.25
CA HIS A 30 -5.65 -5.18 -5.87
C HIS A 30 -5.35 -5.29 -4.37
N PHE A 31 -4.64 -4.30 -3.81
CA PHE A 31 -4.36 -4.29 -2.36
C PHE A 31 -5.61 -4.12 -1.50
N LYS A 32 -6.64 -3.41 -1.98
CA LYS A 32 -7.94 -3.27 -1.28
C LYS A 32 -8.74 -4.55 -1.22
N GLU A 33 -8.60 -5.40 -2.24
CA GLU A 33 -9.29 -6.69 -2.32
C GLU A 33 -8.57 -7.76 -1.50
N GLU A 34 -7.23 -7.80 -1.56
CA GLU A 34 -6.44 -8.83 -0.89
C GLU A 34 -6.20 -8.54 0.59
N TYR A 35 -6.09 -7.28 1.00
CA TYR A 35 -5.67 -6.91 2.35
C TYR A 35 -6.66 -5.93 3.00
N GLU A 36 -6.95 -6.15 4.28
CA GLU A 36 -7.76 -5.20 5.06
C GLU A 36 -6.93 -4.02 5.57
N TYR A 37 -5.64 -4.26 5.86
CA TYR A 37 -4.72 -3.29 6.42
C TYR A 37 -3.37 -3.29 5.68
N LEU A 38 -2.82 -2.09 5.49
CA LEU A 38 -1.47 -1.86 4.96
C LEU A 38 -0.58 -1.34 6.08
N VAL A 39 0.52 -2.04 6.36
CA VAL A 39 1.50 -1.66 7.38
C VAL A 39 2.70 -1.02 6.71
N GLY A 40 3.17 0.11 7.25
CA GLY A 40 4.33 0.81 6.72
C GLY A 40 4.95 1.75 7.73
N ASN A 41 6.11 2.30 7.38
CA ASN A 41 6.71 3.39 8.13
C ASN A 41 6.11 4.72 7.64
N PHE A 42 5.30 5.34 8.48
CA PHE A 42 4.68 6.64 8.23
C PHE A 42 5.24 7.64 9.24
N SER A 43 5.92 8.68 8.73
CA SER A 43 6.54 9.73 9.56
C SER A 43 7.47 9.20 10.65
N GLY A 44 8.23 8.14 10.36
CA GLY A 44 9.17 7.54 11.30
C GLY A 44 8.57 6.46 12.22
N ASN A 45 7.25 6.25 12.18
CA ASN A 45 6.57 5.27 13.02
C ASN A 45 6.00 4.13 12.18
N ASN A 46 6.11 2.90 12.69
CA ASN A 46 5.38 1.79 12.09
C ASN A 46 3.91 1.93 12.44
N GLN A 47 3.08 2.19 11.43
CA GLN A 47 1.65 2.35 11.58
C GLN A 47 0.93 1.57 10.50
N ALA A 48 -0.34 1.26 10.75
CA ALA A 48 -1.20 0.62 9.78
C ALA A 48 -2.27 1.61 9.30
N LYS A 49 -2.67 1.46 8.05
CA LYS A 49 -3.83 2.12 7.45
C LYS A 49 -4.81 1.09 6.93
N SER A 50 -6.10 1.38 6.99
CA SER A 50 -7.08 0.57 6.26
C SER A 50 -6.82 0.67 4.76
N ALA A 51 -6.73 -0.47 4.08
CA ALA A 51 -6.57 -0.48 2.63
C ALA A 51 -7.77 0.16 1.92
N LYS A 52 -8.97 -0.02 2.49
CA LYS A 52 -10.26 0.42 1.93
C LYS A 52 -10.38 1.94 1.85
N ASN A 53 -10.04 2.65 2.94
CA ASN A 53 -10.27 4.10 3.05
C ASN A 53 -9.00 4.93 3.37
N GLY A 54 -7.85 4.31 3.54
CA GLY A 54 -6.57 4.98 3.79
C GLY A 54 -6.43 5.64 5.17
N SER A 55 -7.39 5.44 6.07
CA SER A 55 -7.35 5.99 7.44
C SER A 55 -6.40 5.18 8.32
N PHE A 56 -5.68 5.86 9.21
CA PHE A 56 -4.86 5.18 10.21
C PHE A 56 -5.75 4.39 11.17
N VAL A 57 -5.32 3.17 11.50
CA VAL A 57 -6.04 2.27 12.41
C VAL A 57 -5.22 2.06 13.68
N LYS A 58 -5.88 1.69 14.76
CA LYS A 58 -5.21 1.41 16.03
C LYS A 58 -4.48 0.07 15.97
N ASN A 59 -3.36 -0.05 16.67
CA ASN A 59 -2.57 -1.28 16.70
C ASN A 59 -3.39 -2.50 17.15
N ASN A 60 -4.29 -2.34 18.12
CA ASN A 60 -5.12 -3.45 18.60
C ASN A 60 -6.03 -4.02 17.52
N GLU A 61 -6.60 -3.18 16.64
CA GLU A 61 -7.45 -3.65 15.54
C GLU A 61 -6.66 -4.53 14.55
N VAL A 62 -5.39 -4.17 14.30
CA VAL A 62 -4.50 -4.95 13.43
C VAL A 62 -4.10 -6.27 14.11
N ILE A 63 -3.80 -6.24 15.41
CA ILE A 63 -3.47 -7.44 16.19
C ILE A 63 -4.64 -8.42 16.20
N ASP A 64 -5.86 -7.92 16.41
CA ASP A 64 -7.08 -8.73 16.41
C ASP A 64 -7.32 -9.39 15.03
N TYR A 65 -7.02 -8.68 13.94
CA TYR A 65 -7.08 -9.23 12.59
C TYR A 65 -6.05 -10.33 12.34
N LEU A 66 -4.80 -10.13 12.79
CA LEU A 66 -3.71 -11.11 12.63
C LEU A 66 -3.85 -12.34 13.55
N SER A 67 -4.68 -12.25 14.59
CA SER A 67 -4.89 -13.32 15.56
C SER A 67 -6.06 -14.26 15.19
N LYS A 68 -6.74 -14.01 14.07
CA LYS A 68 -7.79 -14.88 13.50
C LYS A 68 -7.17 -15.95 12.61
#